data_AF-A0A7J9TIZ6-F1
#
_entry.id   AF-A0A7J9TIZ6-F1
#
_cell.length_a   1.000
_cell.length_b   1.000
_cell.length_c   1.000
_cell.angle_alpha   90.00
_cell.angle_beta   90.00
_cell.angle_gamma   90.00
#
_symmetry.space_group_name_H-M   'P 1'
#
loop_
_entity.id
_entity.type
_entity.pdbx_description
1 polymer ?
#
loop_
_entity_poly.entity_id
_entity_poly.type
_entity_poly.pdbx_seq_one_letter_code
_entity_poly.pdbx_strand_id
1 'polypeptide(L)'
;MNSEKTASEIAEAVIDGSSANAPGYLNGNPRRKEAEKERQELKKKKLEHEAAFFDDLIDNLLIPKGFVTEKEKSFIFIQENAAASKKFWEVWLANYNKLQDMDGKIPLKSYIDYEFDVKPSSLLNEKMCTVPDNIFEMDFYFERLARFAADFQTEWKTPHFYLKKNQSGANVLKEEYETPRNIEAEQIVLKIWDLINDFDTVNTLVMDYYSKVLNELPGKTIDAENSKQIYMDIFGNARQAKVFEQNRFGLLKEYGKVLFLVKDNWEKRLERKYDNFTCIEDVSDTIDTILNNKLEQIDTMFS
;
A
#
# COMPACT_ATOMS: atom_id res chain seq x y z
N MET A 1 -2.34 7.27 -31.09
CA MET A 1 -1.56 6.02 -31.12
C MET A 1 -0.21 6.31 -30.51
N ASN A 2 -0.10 6.19 -29.18
CA ASN A 2 1.21 6.07 -28.55
C ASN A 2 1.70 4.67 -28.89
N SER A 3 2.83 4.57 -29.58
CA SER A 3 3.55 3.31 -29.63
C SER A 3 3.93 3.00 -28.18
N GLU A 4 3.30 1.97 -27.60
CA GLU A 4 3.84 1.31 -26.41
C GLU A 4 5.26 0.89 -26.77
N LYS A 5 6.24 1.69 -26.36
CA LYS A 5 7.63 1.30 -26.50
C LYS A 5 7.84 0.16 -25.54
N THR A 6 7.92 -1.05 -26.09
CA THR A 6 8.32 -2.23 -25.33
C THR A 6 9.67 -1.99 -24.66
N ALA A 7 9.97 -2.72 -23.58
CA ALA A 7 11.30 -2.68 -22.95
C ALA A 7 12.44 -2.90 -23.97
N SER A 8 12.15 -3.59 -25.08
CA SER A 8 13.03 -3.75 -26.25
C SER A 8 13.33 -2.44 -27.00
N GLU A 9 12.34 -1.55 -27.18
CA GLU A 9 12.52 -0.26 -27.87
C GLU A 9 13.24 0.78 -26.99
N ILE A 10 13.23 0.60 -25.67
CA ILE A 10 14.03 1.39 -24.73
C ILE A 10 15.49 0.90 -24.72
N ALA A 11 15.74 -0.38 -25.03
CA ALA A 11 17.07 -0.96 -25.15
C ALA A 11 17.83 -0.52 -26.41
N GLU A 12 17.16 0.07 -27.41
CA GLU A 12 17.79 0.51 -28.67
C GLU A 12 18.45 1.89 -28.63
N ALA A 13 18.29 2.66 -27.56
CA ALA A 13 19.03 3.91 -27.38
C ALA A 13 20.46 3.68 -26.83
N VAL A 14 21.18 2.69 -27.38
CA VAL A 14 22.62 2.54 -27.15
C VAL A 14 23.30 3.68 -27.91
N ILE A 15 23.92 4.60 -27.17
CA ILE A 15 24.76 5.61 -27.80
C ILE A 15 26.03 4.89 -28.26
N ASP A 16 26.00 4.43 -29.50
CA ASP A 16 27.22 4.02 -30.19
C ASP A 16 28.15 5.25 -30.25
N GLY A 17 29.36 5.14 -29.71
CA GLY A 17 30.37 6.19 -29.77
C GLY A 17 30.86 6.51 -31.19
N SER A 18 30.28 5.89 -32.22
CA SER A 18 30.40 6.21 -33.65
C SER A 18 29.19 6.96 -34.23
N SER A 19 28.10 7.14 -33.47
CA SER A 19 26.91 7.89 -33.85
C SER A 19 27.18 9.40 -33.93
N ALA A 20 26.59 10.06 -34.93
CA ALA A 20 26.65 11.51 -35.08
C ALA A 20 26.07 12.28 -33.86
N ASN A 21 25.27 11.61 -33.02
CA ASN A 21 24.65 12.16 -31.81
C ASN A 21 25.35 11.72 -30.51
N ALA A 22 26.53 11.09 -30.59
CA ALA A 22 27.29 10.70 -29.41
C ALA A 22 27.74 11.95 -28.63
N PRO A 23 27.54 12.02 -27.31
CA PRO A 23 27.99 13.14 -26.50
C PRO A 23 29.49 13.39 -26.66
N GLY A 24 29.88 14.65 -26.88
CA GLY A 24 31.27 15.02 -27.17
C GLY A 24 32.30 14.62 -26.10
N TYR A 25 31.86 14.32 -24.86
CA TYR A 25 32.72 13.83 -23.79
C TYR A 25 33.28 12.41 -24.02
N LEU A 26 32.70 11.65 -24.96
CA LEU A 26 33.10 10.31 -25.39
C LEU A 26 34.15 10.33 -26.51
N ASN A 27 34.45 11.48 -27.11
CA ASN A 27 35.43 11.58 -28.20
C ASN A 27 36.87 11.42 -27.72
N GLY A 28 37.65 10.61 -28.43
CA GLY A 28 39.11 10.47 -28.25
C GLY A 28 39.59 9.69 -27.02
N ASN A 29 38.71 9.20 -26.14
CA ASN A 29 39.10 8.47 -24.93
C ASN A 29 38.47 7.07 -24.85
N PRO A 30 39.20 6.00 -25.22
CA PRO A 30 38.71 4.62 -25.16
C PRO A 30 38.17 4.20 -23.80
N ARG A 31 38.79 4.63 -22.70
CA ARG A 31 38.33 4.30 -21.33
C ARG A 31 36.97 4.90 -21.00
N ARG A 32 36.66 6.10 -21.53
CA ARG A 32 35.34 6.74 -21.35
C ARG A 32 34.25 6.04 -22.15
N LYS A 33 34.58 5.56 -23.36
CA LYS A 33 33.66 4.76 -24.18
C LYS A 33 33.34 3.42 -23.51
N GLU A 34 34.35 2.77 -22.94
CA GLU A 34 34.19 1.50 -22.22
C GLU A 34 33.35 1.67 -20.95
N ALA A 35 33.63 2.69 -20.13
CA ALA A 35 32.87 2.98 -18.91
C ALA A 35 31.40 3.37 -19.19
N GLU A 36 31.13 4.14 -20.25
CA GLU A 36 29.76 4.49 -20.63
C GLU A 36 29.01 3.28 -21.21
N LYS A 37 29.69 2.41 -21.97
CA LYS A 37 29.12 1.13 -22.42
C LYS A 37 28.76 0.23 -21.24
N GLU A 38 29.67 0.09 -20.27
CA GLU A 38 29.42 -0.66 -19.04
C GLU A 38 28.24 -0.08 -18.24
N ARG A 39 28.17 1.26 -18.13
CA ARG A 39 27.03 1.96 -17.50
C ARG A 39 25.72 1.69 -18.23
N GLN A 40 25.71 1.68 -19.56
CA GLN A 40 24.53 1.39 -20.36
C GLN A 40 24.11 -0.07 -20.25
N GLU A 41 25.05 -1.02 -20.26
CA GLU A 41 24.77 -2.44 -20.02
C GLU A 41 24.23 -2.67 -18.61
N LEU A 42 24.79 -2.03 -17.58
CA LEU A 42 24.27 -2.07 -16.21
C LEU A 42 22.86 -1.48 -16.14
N LYS A 43 22.61 -0.34 -16.79
CA LYS A 43 21.28 0.27 -16.85
C LYS A 43 20.28 -0.64 -17.55
N LYS A 44 20.67 -1.27 -18.66
CA LYS A 44 19.84 -2.23 -19.40
C LYS A 44 19.48 -3.44 -18.54
N LYS A 45 20.47 -4.09 -17.92
CA LYS A 45 20.25 -5.22 -17.00
C LYS A 45 19.33 -4.83 -15.84
N LYS A 46 19.47 -3.61 -15.31
CA LYS A 46 18.60 -3.09 -14.25
C LYS A 46 17.15 -2.96 -14.74
N LEU A 47 16.93 -2.39 -15.92
CA LEU A 47 15.59 -2.25 -16.50
C LEU A 47 14.97 -3.62 -16.83
N GLU A 48 15.75 -4.57 -17.34
CA GLU A 48 15.30 -5.94 -17.62
C GLU A 48 14.88 -6.66 -16.33
N HIS A 49 15.68 -6.53 -15.26
CA HIS A 49 15.34 -7.09 -13.96
C HIS A 49 14.11 -6.41 -13.33
N GLU A 50 13.95 -5.11 -13.52
CA GLU A 50 12.77 -4.38 -13.05
C GLU A 50 11.51 -4.83 -13.80
N ALA A 51 11.56 -4.93 -15.12
CA ALA A 51 10.45 -5.44 -15.92
C ALA A 51 10.07 -6.87 -15.50
N ALA A 52 11.05 -7.77 -15.38
CA ALA A 52 10.81 -9.15 -14.96
C ALA A 52 10.14 -9.23 -13.57
N PHE A 53 10.55 -8.40 -12.60
CA PHE A 53 9.89 -8.34 -11.29
C PHE A 53 8.41 -7.98 -11.40
N PHE A 54 8.07 -6.97 -12.21
CA PHE A 54 6.69 -6.53 -12.36
C PHE A 54 5.85 -7.55 -13.14
N ASP A 55 6.40 -8.12 -14.21
CA ASP A 55 5.73 -9.18 -14.97
C ASP A 55 5.42 -10.38 -14.07
N ASP A 56 6.40 -10.84 -13.28
CA ASP A 56 6.23 -11.93 -12.33
C ASP A 56 5.19 -11.61 -11.25
N LEU A 57 5.24 -10.40 -10.68
CA LEU A 57 4.30 -9.96 -9.65
C LEU A 57 2.87 -9.88 -10.19
N ILE A 58 2.69 -9.33 -11.39
CA ILE A 58 1.38 -9.13 -12.02
C ILE A 58 0.77 -10.48 -12.38
N ASP A 59 1.51 -11.30 -13.14
CA ASP A 59 0.97 -12.49 -13.77
C ASP A 59 0.82 -13.66 -12.79
N ASN A 60 1.71 -13.77 -11.79
CA ASN A 60 1.67 -14.87 -10.85
C ASN A 60 0.88 -14.56 -9.57
N LEU A 61 0.66 -13.28 -9.26
CA LEU A 61 0.05 -12.90 -7.98
C LEU A 61 -1.10 -11.89 -8.11
N LEU A 62 -0.85 -10.69 -8.63
CA LEU A 62 -1.84 -9.62 -8.57
C LEU A 62 -3.11 -9.90 -9.40
N ILE A 63 -2.95 -10.42 -10.62
CA ILE A 63 -4.10 -10.80 -11.46
C ILE A 63 -4.79 -12.06 -10.92
N PRO A 64 -4.08 -13.18 -10.65
CA PRO A 64 -4.72 -14.40 -10.15
C PRO A 64 -5.49 -14.23 -8.84
N LYS A 65 -5.04 -13.33 -7.94
CA LYS A 65 -5.71 -13.02 -6.68
C LYS A 65 -6.78 -11.92 -6.80
N GLY A 66 -6.96 -11.32 -7.99
CA GLY A 66 -7.95 -10.28 -8.23
C GLY A 66 -7.59 -8.90 -7.68
N PHE A 67 -6.33 -8.67 -7.29
CA PHE A 67 -5.85 -7.36 -6.84
C PHE A 67 -5.67 -6.37 -8.00
N VAL A 68 -5.44 -6.88 -9.21
CA VAL A 68 -5.25 -6.11 -10.44
C VAL A 68 -6.05 -6.76 -11.56
N THR A 69 -6.64 -5.96 -12.44
CA THR A 69 -7.32 -6.44 -13.64
C THR A 69 -6.39 -6.35 -14.87
N GLU A 70 -6.72 -7.08 -15.93
CA GLU A 70 -5.99 -7.01 -17.21
C GLU A 70 -5.85 -5.59 -17.78
N LYS A 71 -6.78 -4.68 -17.46
CA LYS A 71 -6.74 -3.29 -17.92
C LYS A 71 -5.78 -2.43 -17.11
N GLU A 72 -5.46 -2.84 -15.89
CA GLU A 72 -4.70 -2.06 -14.92
C GLU A 72 -3.23 -2.48 -14.89
N LYS A 73 -2.90 -3.67 -15.42
CA LYS A 73 -1.55 -4.24 -15.36
C LYS A 73 -0.46 -3.32 -15.90
N SER A 74 -0.75 -2.59 -16.99
CA SER A 74 0.19 -1.66 -17.62
C SER A 74 0.47 -0.40 -16.78
N PHE A 75 -0.26 -0.19 -15.68
CA PHE A 75 -0.14 0.97 -14.82
C PHE A 75 0.45 0.67 -13.45
N ILE A 76 0.66 -0.62 -13.13
CA ILE A 76 1.28 -1.08 -11.87
C ILE A 76 2.71 -0.56 -11.75
N PHE A 77 3.44 -0.49 -12.87
CA PHE A 77 4.76 0.13 -12.94
C PHE A 77 4.68 1.55 -13.53
N ILE A 78 5.01 2.56 -12.73
CA ILE A 78 5.06 3.96 -13.19
C ILE A 78 6.51 4.36 -13.48
N GLN A 79 6.87 4.41 -14.76
CA GLN A 79 8.25 4.67 -15.20
C GLN A 79 8.83 6.00 -14.69
N GLU A 80 8.03 7.07 -14.63
CA GLU A 80 8.51 8.37 -14.12
C GLU A 80 8.86 8.34 -12.63
N ASN A 81 8.31 7.38 -11.90
CA ASN A 81 8.54 7.19 -10.46
C ASN A 81 8.92 5.74 -10.13
N ALA A 82 9.74 5.14 -11.00
CA ALA A 82 10.06 3.72 -10.99
C ALA A 82 10.58 3.22 -9.63
N ALA A 83 11.41 4.02 -8.96
CA ALA A 83 11.97 3.67 -7.65
C ALA A 83 10.90 3.58 -6.55
N ALA A 84 9.98 4.55 -6.48
CA ALA A 84 8.92 4.55 -5.47
C ALA A 84 7.87 3.47 -5.75
N SER A 85 7.45 3.35 -7.00
CA SER A 85 6.52 2.30 -7.46
C SER A 85 7.08 0.91 -7.13
N LYS A 86 8.34 0.64 -7.48
CA LYS A 86 9.01 -0.63 -7.15
C LYS A 86 9.10 -0.86 -5.65
N LYS A 87 9.55 0.13 -4.88
CA LYS A 87 9.66 0.02 -3.42
C LYS A 87 8.32 -0.35 -2.80
N PHE A 88 7.22 0.30 -3.22
CA PHE A 88 5.89 -0.03 -2.74
C PHE A 88 5.56 -1.51 -2.94
N TRP A 89 5.73 -2.00 -4.17
CA TRP A 89 5.38 -3.39 -4.51
C TRP A 89 6.31 -4.44 -3.91
N GLU A 90 7.59 -4.11 -3.69
CA GLU A 90 8.53 -4.99 -2.97
C GLU A 90 8.15 -5.13 -1.49
N VAL A 91 7.90 -4.00 -0.82
CA VAL A 91 7.45 -3.98 0.57
C VAL A 91 6.09 -4.66 0.70
N TRP A 92 5.21 -4.44 -0.29
CA TRP A 92 3.96 -5.16 -0.39
C TRP A 92 4.23 -6.67 -0.46
N LEU A 93 4.86 -7.17 -1.51
CA LEU A 93 5.06 -8.61 -1.70
C LEU A 93 5.69 -9.30 -0.48
N ALA A 94 6.66 -8.65 0.18
CA ALA A 94 7.26 -9.16 1.41
C ALA A 94 6.26 -9.34 2.55
N ASN A 95 5.38 -8.35 2.79
CA ASN A 95 4.36 -8.44 3.84
C ASN A 95 3.24 -9.42 3.48
N TYR A 96 2.82 -9.46 2.22
CA TYR A 96 1.83 -10.44 1.75
C TYR A 96 2.28 -11.87 2.05
N ASN A 97 3.51 -12.21 1.65
CA ASN A 97 4.05 -13.56 1.84
C ASN A 97 4.17 -13.91 3.32
N LYS A 98 4.65 -12.98 4.17
CA LYS A 98 4.68 -13.18 5.63
C LYS A 98 3.30 -13.54 6.18
N LEU A 99 2.25 -12.85 5.75
CA LEU A 99 0.89 -13.05 6.25
C LEU A 99 0.27 -14.37 5.78
N GLN A 100 0.49 -14.77 4.52
CA GLN A 100 0.01 -16.04 3.98
C GLN A 100 0.59 -17.25 4.73
N ASP A 101 1.82 -17.15 5.25
CA ASP A 101 2.46 -18.22 6.02
C ASP A 101 1.86 -18.40 7.43
N MET A 102 1.05 -17.46 7.92
CA MET A 102 0.54 -17.43 9.30
C MET A 102 -0.94 -17.80 9.46
N ASP A 103 -1.66 -17.96 8.35
CA ASP A 103 -3.10 -18.17 8.35
C ASP A 103 -3.48 -19.62 8.79
N GLY A 104 -4.41 -19.76 9.75
CA GLY A 104 -4.96 -21.06 10.17
C GLY A 104 -5.01 -21.40 11.68
N LYS A 105 -4.80 -20.47 12.62
CA LYS A 105 -4.70 -20.82 14.05
C LYS A 105 -5.93 -20.44 14.87
N ILE A 106 -6.86 -21.40 15.00
CA ILE A 106 -8.07 -21.33 15.85
C ILE A 106 -7.82 -20.75 17.27
N PRO A 107 -6.73 -21.08 17.99
CA PRO A 107 -6.48 -20.53 19.33
C PRO A 107 -6.36 -19.00 19.38
N LEU A 108 -5.80 -18.38 18.33
CA LEU A 108 -5.61 -16.93 18.28
C LEU A 108 -6.96 -16.19 18.21
N LYS A 109 -7.95 -16.77 17.52
CA LYS A 109 -9.29 -16.19 17.41
C LYS A 109 -9.97 -16.02 18.76
N SER A 110 -9.84 -17.02 19.64
CA SER A 110 -10.41 -16.96 20.99
C SER A 110 -9.75 -15.89 21.86
N TYR A 111 -8.46 -15.61 21.66
CA TYR A 111 -7.77 -14.54 22.39
C TYR A 111 -8.23 -13.15 21.92
N ILE A 112 -8.37 -12.95 20.61
CA ILE A 112 -8.82 -11.68 20.01
C ILE A 112 -10.19 -11.25 20.59
N ASP A 113 -11.09 -12.21 20.82
CA ASP A 113 -12.41 -11.94 21.42
C ASP A 113 -12.36 -11.33 22.82
N TYR A 114 -11.25 -11.51 23.55
CA TYR A 114 -11.01 -11.00 24.90
C TYR A 114 -9.86 -9.97 24.97
N GLU A 115 -9.31 -9.51 23.84
CA GLU A 115 -8.23 -8.52 23.81
C GLU A 115 -8.73 -7.12 24.26
N PHE A 116 -10.03 -6.87 24.08
CA PHE A 116 -10.71 -5.62 24.42
C PHE A 116 -12.02 -5.89 25.17
N ASP A 117 -12.35 -5.02 26.13
CA ASP A 117 -13.62 -5.09 26.87
C ASP A 117 -14.84 -4.79 25.96
N VAL A 118 -14.65 -3.92 24.97
CA VAL A 118 -15.62 -3.63 23.90
C VAL A 118 -14.93 -3.90 22.56
N LYS A 119 -15.54 -4.73 21.72
CA LYS A 119 -14.99 -5.10 20.41
C LYS A 119 -14.80 -3.85 19.53
N PRO A 120 -13.57 -3.50 19.12
CA PRO A 120 -13.32 -2.29 18.33
C PRO A 120 -14.09 -2.26 17.00
N SER A 121 -14.23 -3.41 16.35
CA SER A 121 -15.00 -3.56 15.11
C SER A 121 -16.45 -3.13 15.28
N SER A 122 -17.08 -3.38 16.44
CA SER A 122 -18.46 -2.94 16.68
C SER A 122 -18.64 -1.42 16.72
N LEU A 123 -17.57 -0.67 16.97
CA LEU A 123 -17.59 0.80 17.04
C LEU A 123 -17.17 1.45 15.71
N LEU A 124 -16.31 0.79 14.93
CA LEU A 124 -15.75 1.31 13.68
C LEU A 124 -16.47 0.82 12.43
N ASN A 125 -17.15 -0.34 12.50
CA ASN A 125 -18.01 -0.79 11.43
C ASN A 125 -19.12 0.25 11.20
N GLU A 126 -19.52 0.46 9.95
CA GLU A 126 -20.42 1.54 9.52
C GLU A 126 -19.87 2.99 9.63
N LYS A 127 -18.68 3.19 10.20
CA LYS A 127 -17.93 4.46 10.07
C LYS A 127 -16.89 4.40 8.95
N MET A 128 -16.29 3.24 8.74
CA MET A 128 -15.26 2.96 7.73
C MET A 128 -15.73 1.98 6.65
N CYS A 129 -17.03 1.94 6.36
CA CYS A 129 -17.74 0.95 5.53
C CYS A 129 -17.68 -0.46 6.09
N THR A 130 -16.53 -1.10 6.02
CA THR A 130 -16.33 -2.45 6.53
C THR A 130 -14.94 -2.54 7.12
N VAL A 131 -14.86 -3.10 8.33
CA VAL A 131 -13.62 -3.44 9.01
C VAL A 131 -13.61 -4.94 9.30
N PRO A 132 -12.44 -5.59 9.36
CA PRO A 132 -12.33 -6.97 9.80
C PRO A 132 -12.80 -7.13 11.25
N ASP A 133 -13.24 -8.34 11.63
CA ASP A 133 -13.68 -8.65 13.00
C ASP A 133 -12.58 -8.29 14.01
N ASN A 134 -11.34 -8.64 13.66
CA ASN A 134 -10.13 -8.10 14.28
C ASN A 134 -9.68 -6.86 13.50
N ILE A 135 -9.80 -5.66 14.07
CA ILE A 135 -9.36 -4.43 13.40
C ILE A 135 -7.84 -4.37 13.13
N PHE A 136 -7.07 -5.37 13.54
CA PHE A 136 -5.65 -5.54 13.23
C PHE A 136 -5.36 -6.79 12.37
N GLU A 137 -6.35 -7.28 11.62
CA GLU A 137 -6.15 -8.20 10.50
C GLU A 137 -5.42 -7.46 9.37
N MET A 138 -4.10 -7.59 9.36
CA MET A 138 -3.24 -6.77 8.50
C MET A 138 -3.39 -7.13 7.02
N ASP A 139 -3.71 -8.38 6.71
CA ASP A 139 -4.01 -8.86 5.35
C ASP A 139 -5.18 -8.12 4.72
N PHE A 140 -6.29 -7.92 5.45
CA PHE A 140 -7.44 -7.17 4.96
C PHE A 140 -7.05 -5.78 4.44
N TYR A 141 -6.33 -5.00 5.25
CA TYR A 141 -5.95 -3.63 4.86
C TYR A 141 -4.90 -3.63 3.75
N PHE A 142 -4.03 -4.61 3.77
CA PHE A 142 -2.96 -4.76 2.82
C PHE A 142 -3.44 -5.12 1.40
N GLU A 143 -4.46 -5.99 1.31
CA GLU A 143 -5.18 -6.28 0.07
C GLU A 143 -5.91 -5.03 -0.46
N ARG A 144 -6.54 -4.27 0.45
CA ARG A 144 -7.19 -2.99 0.11
C ARG A 144 -6.20 -1.96 -0.44
N LEU A 145 -5.01 -1.84 0.16
CA LEU A 145 -3.98 -0.92 -0.30
C LEU A 145 -3.46 -1.28 -1.70
N ALA A 146 -3.25 -2.56 -2.02
CA ALA A 146 -2.93 -2.98 -3.39
C ALA A 146 -4.03 -2.59 -4.37
N ARG A 147 -5.29 -2.81 -4.01
CA ARG A 147 -6.42 -2.49 -4.86
C ARG A 147 -6.56 -0.98 -5.08
N PHE A 148 -6.34 -0.16 -4.04
CA PHE A 148 -6.33 1.29 -4.15
C PHE A 148 -5.15 1.75 -5.04
N ALA A 149 -3.94 1.24 -4.81
CA ALA A 149 -2.78 1.57 -5.63
C ALA A 149 -3.05 1.29 -7.12
N ALA A 150 -3.52 0.10 -7.46
CA ALA A 150 -3.78 -0.28 -8.84
C ALA A 150 -4.84 0.60 -9.54
N ASP A 151 -5.94 0.95 -8.85
CA ASP A 151 -6.98 1.82 -9.43
C ASP A 151 -6.44 3.24 -9.65
N PHE A 152 -5.78 3.82 -8.64
CA PHE A 152 -5.33 5.20 -8.70
C PHE A 152 -4.09 5.39 -9.57
N GLN A 153 -3.22 4.39 -9.69
CA GLN A 153 -2.14 4.41 -10.68
C GLN A 153 -2.68 4.39 -12.11
N THR A 154 -3.72 3.59 -12.35
CA THR A 154 -4.43 3.58 -13.65
C THR A 154 -5.04 4.96 -13.93
N GLU A 155 -5.72 5.54 -12.95
CA GLU A 155 -6.33 6.86 -13.08
C GLU A 155 -5.30 7.97 -13.32
N TRP A 156 -4.20 7.96 -12.57
CA TRP A 156 -3.10 8.92 -12.75
C TRP A 156 -2.59 8.92 -14.20
N LYS A 157 -2.44 7.74 -14.82
CA LYS A 157 -1.89 7.62 -16.16
C LYS A 157 -2.94 7.62 -17.29
N THR A 158 -4.23 7.62 -16.96
CA THR A 158 -5.30 7.60 -17.96
C THR A 158 -5.47 8.98 -18.59
N PRO A 159 -5.38 9.11 -19.92
CA PRO A 159 -5.68 10.35 -20.60
C PRO A 159 -7.17 10.69 -20.55
N HIS A 160 -7.49 11.98 -20.39
CA HIS A 160 -8.85 12.48 -20.50
C HIS A 160 -9.05 13.21 -21.82
N PHE A 161 -10.25 13.04 -22.39
CA PHE A 161 -10.62 13.63 -23.65
C PHE A 161 -11.66 14.73 -23.43
N TYR A 162 -11.46 15.88 -24.05
CA TYR A 162 -12.44 16.96 -24.08
C TYR A 162 -12.51 17.60 -25.45
N LEU A 163 -13.65 18.22 -25.74
CA LEU A 163 -13.86 18.93 -27.00
C LEU A 163 -13.31 20.35 -26.87
N LYS A 164 -12.41 20.73 -27.78
CA LYS A 164 -11.89 22.10 -27.91
C LYS A 164 -12.16 22.61 -29.31
N LYS A 165 -12.55 23.88 -29.47
CA LYS A 165 -12.62 24.50 -30.81
C LYS A 165 -11.21 24.77 -31.33
N ASN A 166 -10.93 24.33 -32.55
CA ASN A 166 -9.69 24.66 -33.26
C ASN A 166 -9.77 26.08 -33.86
N GLN A 167 -8.70 26.50 -34.56
CA GLN A 167 -8.62 27.83 -35.18
C GLN A 167 -9.71 28.10 -36.25
N SER A 168 -10.29 27.04 -36.84
CA SER A 168 -11.40 27.15 -37.79
C SER A 168 -12.79 27.08 -37.12
N GLY A 169 -12.84 27.03 -35.78
CA GLY A 169 -14.08 26.95 -35.00
C GLY A 169 -14.72 25.56 -34.92
N ALA A 170 -14.08 24.52 -35.47
CA ALA A 170 -14.54 23.14 -35.42
C ALA A 170 -14.17 22.48 -34.08
N ASN A 171 -15.06 21.65 -33.54
CA ASN A 171 -14.76 20.87 -32.35
C ASN A 171 -13.76 19.76 -32.69
N VAL A 172 -12.63 19.75 -31.99
CA VAL A 172 -11.62 18.68 -32.04
C VAL A 172 -11.51 18.04 -30.66
N LEU A 173 -11.33 16.71 -30.64
CA LEU A 173 -11.03 15.98 -29.42
C LEU A 173 -9.57 16.27 -29.04
N LYS A 174 -9.33 16.80 -27.85
CA LYS A 174 -7.99 16.97 -27.30
C LYS A 174 -7.81 16.03 -26.12
N GLU A 175 -6.66 15.36 -26.13
CA GLU A 175 -6.20 14.47 -25.08
C GLU A 175 -5.34 15.26 -24.08
N GLU A 176 -5.60 15.09 -22.78
CA GLU A 176 -4.84 15.69 -21.68
C GLU A 176 -4.50 14.67 -20.61
N TYR A 177 -3.25 14.74 -20.14
CA TYR A 177 -2.68 13.87 -19.11
C TYR A 177 -2.48 14.60 -17.77
N GLU A 178 -2.59 15.93 -17.76
CA GLU A 178 -2.40 16.78 -16.58
C GLU A 178 -3.73 17.43 -16.18
N THR A 179 -4.77 16.62 -15.99
CA THR A 179 -6.04 17.13 -15.50
C THR A 179 -6.03 17.21 -13.97
N PRO A 180 -6.92 18.02 -13.35
CA PRO A 180 -7.10 18.01 -11.90
C PRO A 180 -7.36 16.60 -11.35
N ARG A 181 -7.99 15.73 -12.14
CA ARG A 181 -8.28 14.34 -11.79
C ARG A 181 -7.02 13.48 -11.75
N ASN A 182 -6.11 13.62 -12.71
CA ASN A 182 -4.83 12.91 -12.69
C ASN A 182 -3.96 13.39 -11.52
N ILE A 183 -3.94 14.69 -11.25
CA ILE A 183 -3.17 15.29 -10.14
C ILE A 183 -3.69 14.80 -8.77
N GLU A 184 -5.02 14.77 -8.58
CA GLU A 184 -5.60 14.22 -7.34
C GLU A 184 -5.28 12.72 -7.20
N ALA A 185 -5.33 11.96 -8.30
CA ALA A 185 -5.00 10.54 -8.28
C ALA A 185 -3.51 10.30 -7.94
N GLU A 186 -2.59 11.06 -8.52
CA GLU A 186 -1.16 11.05 -8.18
C GLU A 186 -0.94 11.29 -6.69
N GLN A 187 -1.57 12.31 -6.11
CA GLN A 187 -1.44 12.62 -4.68
C GLN A 187 -1.94 11.48 -3.79
N ILE A 188 -3.01 10.79 -4.19
CA ILE A 188 -3.53 9.63 -3.47
C ILE A 188 -2.58 8.44 -3.59
N VAL A 189 -2.03 8.17 -4.79
CA VAL A 189 -1.01 7.13 -5.00
C VAL A 189 0.20 7.35 -4.09
N LEU A 190 0.73 8.57 -4.03
CA LEU A 190 1.88 8.89 -3.19
C LEU A 190 1.58 8.63 -1.70
N LYS A 191 0.39 8.99 -1.21
CA LYS A 191 -0.03 8.69 0.17
C LYS A 191 -0.16 7.19 0.45
N ILE A 192 -0.68 6.42 -0.52
CA ILE A 192 -0.74 4.95 -0.41
C ILE A 192 0.67 4.36 -0.35
N TRP A 193 1.59 4.87 -1.18
CA TRP A 193 2.98 4.43 -1.20
C TRP A 193 3.74 4.77 0.07
N ASP A 194 3.48 5.93 0.66
CA ASP A 194 4.09 6.31 1.93
C ASP A 194 3.59 5.41 3.07
N LEU A 195 2.27 5.18 3.12
CA LEU A 195 1.62 4.37 4.15
C LEU A 195 2.17 2.93 4.23
N ILE A 196 2.61 2.33 3.13
CA ILE A 196 3.11 0.95 3.15
C ILE A 196 4.35 0.77 4.04
N ASN A 197 5.16 1.82 4.23
CA ASN A 197 6.35 1.76 5.07
C ASN A 197 5.98 1.72 6.56
N ASP A 198 4.98 2.52 6.95
CA ASP A 198 4.41 2.47 8.29
C ASP A 198 3.73 1.13 8.53
N PHE A 199 3.05 0.63 7.49
CA PHE A 199 2.42 -0.68 7.49
C PHE A 199 3.42 -1.82 7.72
N ASP A 200 4.56 -1.84 7.02
CA ASP A 200 5.61 -2.87 7.20
C ASP A 200 6.17 -2.90 8.64
N THR A 201 6.41 -1.71 9.19
CA THR A 201 6.94 -1.56 10.56
C THR A 201 5.94 -2.09 11.59
N VAL A 202 4.69 -1.64 11.51
CA VAL A 202 3.65 -2.01 12.47
C VAL A 202 3.17 -3.45 12.25
N ASN A 203 3.09 -3.93 11.00
CA ASN A 203 2.76 -5.32 10.70
C ASN A 203 3.75 -6.27 11.40
N THR A 204 5.05 -5.99 11.30
CA THR A 204 6.06 -6.80 11.99
C THR A 204 5.82 -6.85 13.50
N LEU A 205 5.49 -5.71 14.14
CA LEU A 205 5.15 -5.65 15.56
C LEU A 205 3.89 -6.48 15.89
N VAL A 206 2.84 -6.39 15.07
CA VAL A 206 1.59 -7.14 15.23
C VAL A 206 1.83 -8.64 15.10
N MET A 207 2.59 -9.06 14.09
CA MET A 207 2.90 -10.46 13.86
C MET A 207 3.77 -11.05 14.98
N ASP A 208 4.76 -10.29 15.48
CA ASP A 208 5.57 -10.69 16.63
C ASP A 208 4.72 -10.88 17.88
N TYR A 209 3.80 -9.95 18.14
CA TYR A 209 2.88 -10.03 19.26
C TYR A 209 1.97 -11.26 19.16
N TYR A 210 1.27 -11.46 18.03
CA TYR A 210 0.37 -12.60 17.87
C TYR A 210 1.11 -13.94 17.83
N SER A 211 2.37 -13.97 17.38
CA SER A 211 3.24 -15.15 17.49
C SER A 211 3.58 -15.49 18.94
N LYS A 212 3.86 -14.49 19.78
CA LYS A 212 4.08 -14.70 21.22
C LYS A 212 2.82 -15.16 21.93
N VAL A 213 1.69 -14.51 21.67
CA VAL A 213 0.37 -14.91 22.20
C VAL A 213 0.15 -16.40 21.91
N LEU A 214 0.30 -16.81 20.65
CA LEU A 214 0.09 -18.20 20.27
C LEU A 214 0.97 -19.19 21.05
N ASN A 215 2.23 -18.86 21.32
CA ASN A 215 3.12 -19.72 22.10
C ASN A 215 2.68 -19.89 23.56
N GLU A 216 1.94 -18.91 24.11
CA GLU A 216 1.35 -18.95 25.45
C GLU A 216 -0.03 -19.65 25.49
N LEU A 217 -0.66 -19.88 24.33
CA LEU A 217 -2.00 -20.47 24.20
C LEU A 217 -2.14 -22.03 24.16
N PRO A 218 -1.10 -22.90 24.25
CA PRO A 218 -1.30 -24.32 23.95
C PRO A 218 -2.00 -25.08 25.09
N GLY A 219 -3.33 -25.00 25.17
CA GLY A 219 -4.19 -25.96 25.87
C GLY A 219 -5.10 -25.44 26.98
N LYS A 220 -5.23 -24.12 27.19
CA LYS A 220 -6.17 -23.53 28.17
C LYS A 220 -7.40 -22.92 27.49
N THR A 221 -8.56 -23.03 28.13
CA THR A 221 -9.74 -22.22 27.77
C THR A 221 -9.38 -20.75 28.00
N ILE A 222 -9.59 -19.92 26.99
CA ILE A 222 -9.31 -18.49 27.10
C ILE A 222 -10.53 -17.78 27.68
N ASP A 223 -10.28 -17.01 28.72
CA ASP A 223 -11.21 -16.09 29.35
C ASP A 223 -10.53 -14.73 29.52
N ALA A 224 -11.28 -13.74 30.01
CA ALA A 224 -10.78 -12.38 30.19
C ALA A 224 -9.57 -12.30 31.13
N GLU A 225 -9.45 -13.17 32.13
CA GLU A 225 -8.35 -13.15 33.10
C GLU A 225 -7.08 -13.74 32.50
N ASN A 226 -7.18 -14.91 31.86
CA ASN A 226 -6.06 -15.53 31.17
C ASN A 226 -5.55 -14.66 30.00
N SER A 227 -6.45 -13.95 29.30
CA SER A 227 -6.08 -12.99 28.26
C SER A 227 -5.21 -11.86 28.81
N LYS A 228 -5.61 -11.25 29.95
CA LYS A 228 -4.84 -10.20 30.62
C LYS A 228 -3.47 -10.70 31.07
N GLN A 229 -3.39 -11.90 31.66
CA GLN A 229 -2.12 -12.46 32.11
C GLN A 229 -1.16 -12.68 30.93
N ILE A 230 -1.62 -13.25 29.82
CA ILE A 230 -0.82 -13.42 28.60
C ILE A 230 -0.30 -12.06 28.09
N TYR A 231 -1.16 -11.06 28.04
CA TYR A 231 -0.77 -9.71 27.64
C TYR A 231 0.32 -9.13 28.56
N MET A 232 0.16 -9.28 29.87
CA MET A 232 1.14 -8.84 30.86
C MET A 232 2.48 -9.55 30.72
N ASP A 233 2.47 -10.86 30.52
CA ASP A 233 3.68 -11.69 30.37
C ASP A 233 4.47 -11.31 29.11
N ILE A 234 3.78 -10.96 28.02
CA ILE A 234 4.40 -10.55 26.76
C ILE A 234 5.15 -9.22 26.87
N PHE A 235 4.57 -8.23 27.54
CA PHE A 235 5.15 -6.88 27.62
C PHE A 235 6.01 -6.65 28.86
N GLY A 236 5.73 -7.33 29.97
CA GLY A 236 6.44 -7.20 31.24
C GLY A 236 6.36 -5.82 31.93
N ASN A 237 5.87 -4.77 31.26
CA ASN A 237 5.66 -3.45 31.82
C ASN A 237 4.65 -2.61 31.00
N ALA A 238 3.98 -1.68 31.68
CA ALA A 238 3.00 -0.77 31.07
C ALA A 238 3.58 0.09 29.94
N ARG A 239 4.82 0.57 30.07
CA ARG A 239 5.40 1.52 29.11
C ARG A 239 5.52 0.90 27.72
N GLN A 240 6.04 -0.32 27.62
CA GLN A 240 6.19 -1.01 26.33
C GLN A 240 4.82 -1.36 25.72
N ALA A 241 3.88 -1.82 26.54
CA ALA A 241 2.51 -2.09 26.13
C ALA A 241 1.83 -0.84 25.53
N LYS A 242 1.93 0.31 26.18
CA LYS A 242 1.34 1.56 25.69
C LYS A 242 1.92 2.01 24.35
N VAL A 243 3.24 1.93 24.19
CA VAL A 243 3.91 2.31 22.92
C VAL A 243 3.45 1.40 21.78
N PHE A 244 3.30 0.11 22.04
CA PHE A 244 2.80 -0.85 21.06
C PHE A 244 1.37 -0.50 20.61
N GLU A 245 0.44 -0.26 21.54
CA GLU A 245 -0.94 0.08 21.20
C GLU A 245 -1.02 1.43 20.47
N GLN A 246 -0.27 2.44 20.92
CA GLN A 246 -0.20 3.73 20.24
C GLN A 246 0.25 3.60 18.78
N ASN A 247 1.23 2.72 18.49
CA ASN A 247 1.68 2.47 17.12
C ASN A 247 0.62 1.76 16.26
N ARG A 248 -0.03 0.72 16.80
CA ARG A 248 -1.08 -0.03 16.09
C ARG A 248 -2.30 0.83 15.77
N PHE A 249 -2.79 1.58 16.76
CA PHE A 249 -3.91 2.50 16.58
C PHE A 249 -3.53 3.70 15.70
N GLY A 250 -2.27 4.17 15.77
CA GLY A 250 -1.73 5.20 14.88
C GLY A 250 -1.81 4.79 13.41
N LEU A 251 -1.37 3.57 13.08
CA LEU A 251 -1.49 3.05 11.71
C LEU A 251 -2.96 3.01 11.23
N LEU A 252 -3.88 2.56 12.09
CA LEU A 252 -5.30 2.50 11.74
C LEU A 252 -5.87 3.88 11.40
N LYS A 253 -5.42 4.95 12.07
CA LYS A 253 -5.78 6.33 11.71
C LYS A 253 -5.22 6.74 10.36
N GLU A 254 -3.95 6.45 10.08
CA GLU A 254 -3.35 6.78 8.79
C GLU A 254 -4.02 6.03 7.64
N TYR A 255 -4.34 4.74 7.84
CA TYR A 255 -5.18 3.99 6.91
C TYR A 255 -6.56 4.64 6.72
N GLY A 256 -7.22 5.04 7.81
CA GLY A 256 -8.50 5.75 7.75
C GLY A 256 -8.43 7.02 6.90
N LYS A 257 -7.38 7.83 7.03
CA LYS A 257 -7.19 9.02 6.19
C LYS A 257 -7.07 8.66 4.71
N VAL A 258 -6.27 7.63 4.37
CA VAL A 258 -6.14 7.16 2.99
C VAL A 258 -7.47 6.63 2.45
N LEU A 259 -8.20 5.84 3.23
CA LEU A 259 -9.52 5.32 2.86
C LEU A 259 -10.51 6.44 2.54
N PHE A 260 -10.58 7.50 3.35
CA PHE A 260 -11.47 8.63 3.10
C PHE A 260 -11.06 9.43 1.87
N LEU A 261 -9.77 9.59 1.59
CA LEU A 261 -9.30 10.22 0.35
C LEU A 261 -9.71 9.42 -0.89
N VAL A 262 -9.55 8.09 -0.82
CA VAL A 262 -9.97 7.17 -1.88
C VAL A 262 -11.48 7.24 -2.10
N LYS A 263 -12.26 7.13 -1.01
CA LYS A 263 -13.73 7.24 -1.03
C LYS A 263 -14.14 8.55 -1.69
N ASP A 264 -13.66 9.69 -1.19
CA ASP A 264 -14.12 11.00 -1.63
C ASP A 264 -13.77 11.23 -3.11
N ASN A 265 -12.62 10.76 -3.57
CA ASN A 265 -12.30 10.79 -5.00
C ASN A 265 -13.25 9.91 -5.84
N TRP A 266 -13.58 8.70 -5.37
CA TRP A 266 -14.55 7.85 -6.05
C TRP A 266 -15.95 8.44 -6.07
N GLU A 267 -16.41 9.06 -4.99
CA GLU A 267 -17.72 9.71 -4.94
C GLU A 267 -17.81 10.86 -5.94
N LYS A 268 -16.77 11.68 -6.03
CA LYS A 268 -16.66 12.75 -7.04
C LYS A 268 -16.70 12.20 -8.47
N ARG A 269 -15.94 11.13 -8.74
CA ARG A 269 -15.80 10.54 -10.09
C ARG A 269 -17.04 9.80 -10.56
N LEU A 270 -17.70 9.08 -9.65
CA LEU A 270 -18.83 8.20 -9.96
C LEU A 270 -20.18 8.84 -9.68
N GLU A 271 -20.19 10.10 -9.22
CA GLU A 271 -21.40 10.86 -8.86
C GLU A 271 -22.34 10.07 -7.92
N ARG A 272 -21.75 9.33 -6.99
CA ARG A 272 -22.48 8.52 -6.00
C ARG A 272 -21.94 8.75 -4.60
N LYS A 273 -22.76 8.44 -3.60
CA LYS A 273 -22.32 8.35 -2.20
C LYS A 273 -22.17 6.90 -1.82
N TYR A 274 -21.13 6.58 -1.07
CA TYR A 274 -20.97 5.27 -0.45
C TYR A 274 -21.66 5.29 0.91
N ASP A 275 -22.55 4.32 1.12
CA ASP A 275 -23.18 4.10 2.42
C ASP A 275 -22.15 3.62 3.46
N ASN A 276 -22.53 3.67 4.74
CA ASN A 276 -21.74 3.13 5.84
C ASN A 276 -20.39 3.85 6.06
N PHE A 277 -20.32 5.12 5.68
CA PHE A 277 -19.24 6.03 6.06
C PHE A 277 -19.81 7.22 6.84
N THR A 278 -19.10 7.64 7.88
CA THR A 278 -19.38 8.89 8.59
C THR A 278 -18.45 10.00 8.07
N CYS A 279 -17.66 10.64 8.93
CA CYS A 279 -16.60 11.57 8.56
C CYS A 279 -15.27 11.14 9.21
N ILE A 280 -14.16 11.66 8.69
CA ILE A 280 -12.82 11.26 9.15
C ILE A 280 -12.57 11.65 10.62
N GLU A 281 -13.16 12.76 11.07
CA GLU A 281 -13.07 13.21 12.48
C GLU A 281 -13.76 12.22 13.40
N ASP A 282 -14.98 11.79 13.07
CA ASP A 282 -15.74 10.81 13.85
C ASP A 282 -15.01 9.45 13.92
N VAL A 283 -14.37 9.03 12.83
CA VAL A 283 -13.51 7.84 12.82
C VAL A 283 -12.30 8.04 13.74
N SER A 284 -11.59 9.16 13.62
CA SER A 284 -10.41 9.44 14.46
C SER A 284 -10.76 9.47 15.95
N ASP A 285 -11.85 10.14 16.33
CA ASP A 285 -12.32 10.26 17.71
C ASP A 285 -12.76 8.90 18.26
N THR A 286 -13.36 8.05 17.42
CA THR A 286 -13.72 6.67 17.80
C THR A 286 -12.47 5.84 18.06
N ILE A 287 -11.46 5.93 17.18
CA ILE A 287 -10.17 5.26 17.37
C ILE A 287 -9.48 5.75 18.65
N ASP A 288 -9.51 7.06 18.93
CA ASP A 288 -8.97 7.63 20.17
C ASP A 288 -9.69 7.13 21.42
N THR A 289 -11.02 7.02 21.36
CA THR A 289 -11.80 6.50 22.48
C THR A 289 -11.40 5.05 22.80
N ILE A 290 -11.26 4.21 21.78
CA ILE A 290 -10.84 2.81 21.96
C ILE A 290 -9.42 2.75 22.54
N LEU A 291 -8.49 3.53 21.98
CA LEU A 291 -7.11 3.59 22.45
C LEU A 291 -7.04 4.05 23.91
N ASN A 292 -7.73 5.13 24.28
CA ASN A 292 -7.70 5.65 25.65
C ASN A 292 -8.20 4.62 26.66
N ASN A 293 -9.30 3.93 26.35
CA ASN A 293 -9.80 2.83 27.19
C ASN A 293 -8.75 1.72 27.33
N LYS A 294 -8.06 1.36 26.24
CA LYS A 294 -6.98 0.35 26.28
C LYS A 294 -5.80 0.82 27.13
N LEU A 295 -5.42 2.09 27.03
CA LEU A 295 -4.32 2.67 27.82
C LEU A 295 -4.65 2.69 29.33
N GLU A 296 -5.89 3.00 29.71
CA GLU A 296 -6.38 2.91 31.09
C GLU A 296 -6.41 1.45 31.60
N GLN A 297 -6.82 0.52 30.73
CA GLN A 297 -6.79 -0.91 31.02
C GLN A 297 -5.36 -1.37 31.30
N ILE A 298 -4.39 -0.93 30.49
CA ILE A 298 -2.96 -1.23 30.69
C ILE A 298 -2.46 -0.70 32.02
N ASP A 299 -2.81 0.53 32.40
CA ASP A 299 -2.42 1.07 33.70
C ASP A 299 -2.94 0.21 34.85
N THR A 300 -4.18 -0.25 34.73
CA THR A 300 -4.80 -1.11 35.74
C THR A 300 -4.14 -2.50 35.81
N MET A 301 -3.75 -3.08 34.68
CA MET A 301 -3.11 -4.41 34.63
C MET A 301 -1.72 -4.42 35.30
N PHE A 302 -0.95 -3.35 35.16
CA PHE A 302 0.44 -3.28 35.65
C PHE A 302 0.62 -2.51 36.97
N SER A 303 -0.48 -2.16 37.64
CA SER A 303 -0.48 -1.46 38.94
C SER A 303 -0.33 -2.41 40.13
#